data_AF-A0A523KIN3-F1
#
_entry.id   AF-A0A523KIN3-F1
#
_cell.length_a   1.000
_cell.length_b   1.000
_cell.length_c   1.000
_cell.angle_alpha   90.00
_cell.angle_beta   90.00
_cell.angle_gamma   90.00
#
_symmetry.space_group_name_H-M   'P 1'
#
loop_
_entity.id
_entity.type
_entity.pdbx_description
1 polymer ?
#
loop_
_entity_poly.entity_id
_entity_poly.type
_entity_poly.pdbx_seq_one_letter_code
_entity_poly.pdbx_strand_id
1 'polypeptide(L)'
;MRTASIVVGIAVVLALLAFLFQDSLFTSEERLAEESAPTGQAATQTTAVEVPSVESQAKAYITKLTETQPEPIPAKDADHFVSKDQIISLLPESAIEFTTPKDLARNPALKPDTPITVIRESEQIETVTPEKIIAESGGDLDKIVKILDGDEVLELTVREVLQRYAANPDQPISVVKTIQYFEITTPGEIAQDKTLAPDQELRIIIKPYHLEAATIAELLMREGKYNPDSIFYVRTVRDTDNQGIWGIIHDGIMTNFAQGMAIRRGKEVNTYKIDIPRDADELLRDQSSSFLGKLIHRKAAESHVYNFKKNRMGKNPDQITPGQEIVIINF
;
A
#
# COMPACT_ATOMS: atom_id res chain seq x y z
N MET A 1 -34.01 -0.89 13.06
CA MET A 1 -32.75 -1.61 12.72
C MET A 1 -31.86 -0.91 11.69
N ARG A 2 -32.33 0.08 10.90
CA ARG A 2 -31.47 0.79 9.93
C ARG A 2 -30.61 1.92 10.53
N THR A 3 -30.99 2.48 11.67
CA THR A 3 -30.26 3.57 12.35
C THR A 3 -29.02 3.08 13.11
N ALA A 4 -29.04 1.85 13.64
CA ALA A 4 -27.89 1.29 14.36
C ALA A 4 -26.69 1.00 13.44
N SER A 5 -26.92 0.56 12.19
CA SER A 5 -25.84 0.24 11.25
C SER A 5 -25.09 1.49 10.73
N ILE A 6 -25.78 2.64 10.63
CA ILE A 6 -25.21 3.92 10.20
C ILE A 6 -24.27 4.50 11.27
N VAL A 7 -24.67 4.42 12.55
CA VAL A 7 -23.87 4.92 13.68
C VAL A 7 -22.57 4.12 13.86
N VAL A 8 -22.61 2.80 13.63
CA VAL A 8 -21.43 1.93 13.71
C VAL A 8 -20.47 2.17 12.54
N GLY A 9 -20.98 2.48 11.33
CA GLY A 9 -20.14 2.83 10.17
C GLY A 9 -19.33 4.10 10.36
N ILE A 10 -19.97 5.14 10.90
CA ILE A 10 -19.33 6.42 11.22
C ILE A 10 -18.25 6.24 12.31
N ALA A 11 -18.50 5.39 13.31
CA ALA A 11 -17.54 5.12 14.37
C ALA A 11 -16.26 4.41 13.89
N VAL A 12 -16.33 3.50 12.91
CA VAL A 12 -15.16 2.80 12.35
C VAL A 12 -14.27 3.77 11.59
N VAL A 13 -14.90 4.61 10.76
CA VAL A 13 -14.23 5.69 10.03
C VAL A 13 -13.56 6.66 11.00
N LEU A 14 -14.27 7.10 12.05
CA LEU A 14 -13.72 8.02 13.04
C LEU A 14 -12.61 7.38 13.87
N ALA A 15 -12.67 6.08 14.17
CA ALA A 15 -11.60 5.35 14.86
C ALA A 15 -10.36 5.18 13.98
N LEU A 16 -10.53 4.91 12.68
CA LEU A 16 -9.43 4.89 11.69
C LEU A 16 -8.78 6.27 11.57
N LEU A 17 -9.57 7.34 11.47
CA LEU A 17 -9.05 8.71 11.47
C LEU A 17 -8.35 9.04 12.80
N ALA A 18 -8.95 8.72 13.95
CA ALA A 18 -8.34 9.01 15.25
C ALA A 18 -7.04 8.24 15.49
N PHE A 19 -6.93 7.01 14.99
CA PHE A 19 -5.72 6.19 15.08
C PHE A 19 -4.64 6.64 14.09
N LEU A 20 -5.00 6.97 12.84
CA LEU A 20 -4.08 7.52 11.83
C LEU A 20 -3.62 8.97 12.13
N PHE A 21 -4.30 9.67 13.05
CA PHE A 21 -3.95 11.05 13.45
C PHE A 21 -3.63 11.19 14.95
N GLN A 22 -3.32 10.07 15.62
CA GLN A 22 -3.21 9.99 17.08
C GLN A 22 -2.07 10.85 17.65
N ASP A 23 -1.08 11.25 16.84
CA ASP A 23 0.05 12.08 17.27
C ASP A 23 -0.22 13.60 17.27
N SER A 24 -1.43 14.08 16.95
CA SER A 24 -1.62 15.54 16.84
C SER A 24 -2.92 16.20 17.35
N LEU A 25 -3.84 15.50 18.03
CA LEU A 25 -5.19 16.09 18.20
C LEU A 25 -5.82 16.12 19.59
N PHE A 26 -5.23 15.62 20.67
CA PHE A 26 -5.86 15.75 21.99
C PHE A 26 -4.87 16.10 23.11
N THR A 27 -4.57 17.39 23.23
CA THR A 27 -4.12 17.99 24.50
C THR A 27 -5.03 19.18 24.79
N SER A 28 -6.23 18.89 25.28
CA SER A 28 -7.08 19.87 25.95
C SER A 28 -7.90 19.12 26.98
N GLU A 29 -7.40 19.11 28.22
CA GLU A 29 -8.18 18.79 29.40
C GLU A 29 -9.31 19.82 29.52
N GLU A 30 -10.57 19.39 29.42
CA GLU A 30 -11.66 20.11 30.08
C GLU A 30 -12.53 19.10 30.81
N ARG A 31 -12.31 19.04 32.13
CA ARG A 31 -13.13 18.32 33.09
C ARG A 31 -14.51 18.96 33.13
N LEU A 32 -15.57 18.16 33.06
CA LEU A 32 -16.83 18.48 33.72
C LEU A 32 -17.26 17.33 34.61
N ALA A 33 -17.72 17.75 35.78
CA ALA A 33 -17.83 17.00 37.01
C ALA A 33 -19.10 16.15 37.13
N GLU A 34 -18.97 15.17 38.02
CA GLU A 34 -19.96 14.43 38.80
C GLU A 34 -21.43 14.89 38.81
N GLU A 35 -22.33 13.91 38.68
CA GLU A 35 -23.51 13.83 39.55
C GLU A 35 -23.84 12.35 39.86
N SER A 36 -24.14 12.06 41.13
CA SER A 36 -24.23 10.71 41.72
C SER A 36 -25.66 10.26 42.04
N ALA A 37 -25.94 8.98 41.72
CA ALA A 37 -26.74 7.96 42.45
C ALA A 37 -28.31 8.06 42.51
N PRO A 38 -29.08 6.98 42.83
CA PRO A 38 -28.67 5.65 43.36
C PRO A 38 -29.32 4.36 42.77
N THR A 39 -28.59 3.27 43.03
CA THR A 39 -28.88 1.83 43.30
C THR A 39 -30.28 1.20 43.08
N GLY A 40 -30.34 0.03 42.41
CA GLY A 40 -31.45 -0.93 42.57
C GLY A 40 -31.58 -2.12 41.58
N GLN A 41 -30.85 -3.21 41.86
CA GLN A 41 -31.22 -4.64 41.68
C GLN A 41 -31.30 -5.38 40.31
N ALA A 42 -30.64 -6.54 40.36
CA ALA A 42 -30.99 -7.87 39.84
C ALA A 42 -30.53 -8.28 38.42
N ALA A 43 -29.61 -9.23 38.45
CA ALA A 43 -29.01 -9.93 37.33
C ALA A 43 -30.03 -10.65 36.44
N THR A 44 -29.81 -10.53 35.13
CA THR A 44 -30.01 -11.64 34.19
C THR A 44 -28.76 -11.67 33.31
N GLN A 45 -27.87 -12.61 33.60
CA GLN A 45 -26.73 -12.95 32.76
C GLN A 45 -27.28 -13.50 31.44
N THR A 46 -27.39 -12.61 30.46
CA THR A 46 -27.39 -13.01 29.05
C THR A 46 -25.93 -13.06 28.66
N THR A 47 -25.41 -14.25 28.33
CA THR A 47 -24.11 -14.42 27.70
C THR A 47 -24.16 -13.71 26.35
N ALA A 48 -23.85 -12.41 26.36
CA ALA A 48 -23.69 -11.62 25.17
C ALA A 48 -22.45 -12.16 24.46
N VAL A 49 -22.65 -12.72 23.27
CA VAL A 49 -21.55 -12.96 22.33
C VAL A 49 -20.86 -11.62 22.16
N GLU A 50 -19.63 -11.52 22.66
CA GLU A 50 -18.84 -10.30 22.66
C GLU A 50 -18.50 -9.98 21.21
N VAL A 51 -19.35 -9.18 20.55
CA VAL A 51 -19.06 -8.65 19.23
C VAL A 51 -17.83 -7.76 19.41
N PRO A 52 -16.69 -8.05 18.74
CA PRO A 52 -15.48 -7.27 18.95
C PRO A 52 -15.77 -5.80 18.68
N SER A 53 -15.26 -4.92 19.55
CA SER A 53 -15.48 -3.49 19.41
C SER A 53 -14.98 -3.00 18.05
N VAL A 54 -15.60 -1.94 17.54
CA VAL A 54 -15.21 -1.28 16.29
C VAL A 54 -13.71 -0.96 16.24
N GLU A 55 -13.14 -0.57 17.38
CA GLU A 55 -11.74 -0.24 17.52
C GLU A 55 -10.83 -1.48 17.39
N SER A 56 -11.21 -2.63 17.96
CA SER A 56 -10.41 -3.85 17.84
C SER A 56 -10.42 -4.41 16.42
N GLN A 57 -11.55 -4.25 15.71
CA GLN A 57 -11.67 -4.65 14.30
C GLN A 57 -10.88 -3.74 13.37
N ALA A 58 -10.90 -2.43 13.60
CA ALA A 58 -10.07 -1.47 12.85
C ALA A 58 -8.57 -1.77 13.04
N LYS A 59 -8.14 -2.03 14.29
CA LYS A 59 -6.75 -2.44 14.58
C LYS A 59 -6.37 -3.73 13.84
N ALA A 60 -7.23 -4.75 13.86
CA ALA A 60 -6.97 -6.01 13.16
C ALA A 60 -6.85 -5.82 11.64
N TYR A 61 -7.68 -4.94 11.05
CA TYR A 61 -7.58 -4.60 9.63
C TYR A 61 -6.28 -3.88 9.30
N ILE A 62 -5.89 -2.88 10.10
CA ILE A 62 -4.63 -2.17 9.94
C ILE A 62 -3.45 -3.14 10.04
N THR A 63 -3.42 -4.00 11.06
CA THR A 63 -2.36 -5.01 11.23
C THR A 63 -2.22 -5.89 9.99
N LYS A 64 -3.34 -6.26 9.35
CA LYS A 64 -3.35 -7.06 8.13
C LYS A 64 -2.91 -6.28 6.89
N LEU A 65 -3.28 -4.99 6.82
CA LEU A 65 -2.88 -4.09 5.73
C LEU A 65 -1.37 -3.82 5.77
N THR A 66 -0.78 -3.78 6.96
CA THR A 66 0.63 -3.44 7.17
C THR A 66 1.52 -4.67 7.42
N GLU A 67 0.99 -5.88 7.20
CA GLU A 67 1.76 -7.11 7.33
C GLU A 67 2.90 -7.07 6.31
N THR A 68 4.14 -7.14 6.81
CA THR A 68 5.33 -7.08 5.96
C THR A 68 5.29 -8.22 4.96
N GLN A 69 5.31 -7.88 3.67
CA GLN A 69 5.33 -8.88 2.63
C GLN A 69 6.74 -9.49 2.55
N PRO A 70 6.87 -10.82 2.43
CA PRO A 70 8.17 -11.46 2.32
C PRO A 70 8.92 -11.07 1.04
N GLU A 71 8.21 -10.54 0.05
CA GLU A 71 8.75 -10.15 -1.24
C GLU A 71 8.95 -8.63 -1.36
N PRO A 72 10.01 -8.17 -2.05
CA PRO A 72 10.23 -6.74 -2.31
C PRO A 72 9.15 -6.12 -3.20
N ILE A 73 8.68 -4.92 -2.85
CA ILE A 73 7.77 -4.13 -3.69
C ILE A 73 8.60 -3.36 -4.72
N PRO A 74 8.35 -3.49 -6.04
CA PRO A 74 9.02 -2.67 -7.04
C PRO A 74 8.73 -1.18 -6.85
N ALA A 75 9.76 -0.34 -6.75
CA ALA A 75 9.61 1.11 -6.57
C ALA A 75 8.81 1.79 -7.70
N LYS A 76 8.80 1.19 -8.90
CA LYS A 76 8.03 1.70 -10.04
C LYS A 76 6.53 1.46 -9.92
N ASP A 77 6.12 0.44 -9.17
CA ASP A 77 4.72 0.02 -9.02
C ASP A 77 4.22 0.21 -7.58
N ALA A 78 4.96 0.97 -6.77
CA ALA A 78 4.59 1.22 -5.38
C ALA A 78 3.28 2.00 -5.31
N ASP A 79 2.31 1.44 -4.58
CA ASP A 79 1.06 2.09 -4.18
C ASP A 79 0.49 1.34 -2.97
N HIS A 80 1.23 1.37 -1.86
CA HIS A 80 1.00 0.46 -0.72
C HIS A 80 1.14 1.15 0.62
N PHE A 81 0.34 0.72 1.59
CA PHE A 81 0.59 0.96 3.02
C PHE A 81 1.48 -0.14 3.55
N VAL A 82 2.59 0.22 4.18
CA VAL A 82 3.65 -0.71 4.56
C VAL A 82 4.24 -0.36 5.92
N SER A 83 4.85 -1.36 6.58
CA SER A 83 5.66 -1.14 7.77
C SER A 83 7.05 -0.62 7.40
N LYS A 84 7.81 -0.15 8.39
CA LYS A 84 9.22 0.24 8.21
C LYS A 84 10.12 -0.87 7.65
N ASP A 85 9.76 -2.13 7.89
CA ASP A 85 10.60 -3.29 7.53
C ASP A 85 10.28 -3.82 6.13
N GLN A 86 9.29 -3.23 5.44
CA GLN A 86 8.98 -3.58 4.07
C GLN A 86 10.14 -3.24 3.14
N ILE A 87 10.54 -4.22 2.34
CA ILE A 87 11.60 -4.10 1.35
C ILE A 87 11.01 -3.49 0.06
N ILE A 88 11.69 -2.46 -0.48
CA ILE A 88 11.41 -1.84 -1.77
C ILE A 88 12.56 -2.15 -2.73
N SER A 89 12.25 -2.66 -3.92
CA SER A 89 13.23 -2.83 -5.01
C SER A 89 13.42 -1.52 -5.77
N LEU A 90 14.66 -1.04 -5.88
CA LEU A 90 14.98 0.31 -6.37
C LEU A 90 15.56 0.34 -7.78
N LEU A 91 15.48 -0.78 -8.50
CA LEU A 91 16.15 -0.94 -9.78
C LEU A 91 15.53 -0.02 -10.84
N PRO A 92 16.30 0.94 -11.41
CA PRO A 92 15.76 1.83 -12.41
C PRO A 92 15.58 1.09 -13.74
N GLU A 93 14.45 1.29 -14.43
CA GLU A 93 14.18 0.61 -15.71
C GLU A 93 15.25 0.88 -16.78
N SER A 94 15.93 2.03 -16.72
CA SER A 94 17.03 2.35 -17.63
C SER A 94 18.29 1.49 -17.42
N ALA A 95 18.41 0.83 -16.27
CA ALA A 95 19.45 -0.18 -16.04
C ALA A 95 19.04 -1.57 -16.53
N ILE A 96 17.77 -1.74 -16.94
CA ILE A 96 17.27 -2.97 -17.53
C ILE A 96 17.63 -2.95 -19.01
N GLU A 97 18.55 -3.84 -19.37
CA GLU A 97 18.88 -4.13 -20.76
C GLU A 97 18.09 -5.35 -21.21
N PHE A 98 17.55 -5.28 -22.43
CA PHE A 98 16.91 -6.41 -23.09
C PHE A 98 17.95 -7.10 -23.97
N THR A 99 18.07 -8.41 -23.84
CA THR A 99 19.05 -9.19 -24.57
C THR A 99 18.55 -10.62 -24.74
N THR A 100 19.37 -11.48 -25.33
CA THR A 100 19.11 -12.93 -25.45
C THR A 100 20.30 -13.72 -24.91
N PRO A 101 20.13 -14.98 -24.49
CA PRO A 101 21.26 -15.85 -24.12
C PRO A 101 22.37 -15.87 -25.17
N LYS A 102 21.99 -15.89 -26.45
CA LYS A 102 22.90 -15.91 -27.59
C LYS A 102 23.70 -14.60 -27.73
N ASP A 103 23.05 -13.45 -27.52
CA ASP A 103 23.72 -12.14 -27.62
C ASP A 103 24.60 -11.85 -26.40
N LEU A 104 24.16 -12.25 -25.21
CA LEU A 104 24.96 -12.25 -23.98
C LEU A 104 26.27 -13.02 -24.16
N ALA A 105 26.21 -14.23 -24.72
CA ALA A 105 27.39 -15.08 -24.94
C ALA A 105 28.39 -14.50 -25.96
N ARG A 106 27.94 -13.59 -26.83
CA ARG A 106 28.74 -12.96 -27.88
C ARG A 106 29.18 -11.55 -27.53
N ASN A 107 28.72 -11.00 -26.41
CA ASN A 107 29.02 -9.63 -26.02
C ASN A 107 30.49 -9.49 -25.61
N PRO A 108 31.35 -8.80 -26.39
CA PRO A 108 32.77 -8.69 -26.09
C PRO A 108 33.05 -7.83 -24.85
N ALA A 109 32.08 -7.02 -24.39
CA ALA A 109 32.21 -6.20 -23.20
C ALA A 109 31.99 -6.98 -21.89
N LEU A 110 31.40 -8.18 -21.97
CA LEU A 110 31.11 -9.03 -20.81
C LEU A 110 31.97 -10.30 -20.86
N LYS A 111 32.81 -10.49 -19.85
CA LYS A 111 33.48 -11.78 -19.66
C LYS A 111 32.46 -12.83 -19.19
N PRO A 112 32.65 -14.12 -19.50
CA PRO A 112 31.73 -15.19 -19.07
C PRO A 112 31.40 -15.20 -17.59
N ASP A 113 32.36 -14.83 -16.72
CA ASP A 113 32.19 -14.82 -15.25
C ASP A 113 31.78 -13.44 -14.70
N THR A 114 31.38 -12.50 -15.56
CA THR A 114 30.96 -11.17 -15.10
C THR A 114 29.61 -11.29 -14.41
N PRO A 115 29.48 -10.87 -13.14
CA PRO A 115 28.21 -10.94 -12.44
C PRO A 115 27.21 -9.97 -13.09
N ILE A 116 26.06 -10.50 -13.44
CA ILE A 116 24.89 -9.80 -13.95
C ILE A 116 23.66 -10.19 -13.13
N THR A 117 22.64 -9.35 -13.15
CA THR A 117 21.36 -9.67 -12.50
C THR A 117 20.32 -9.90 -13.58
N VAL A 118 19.70 -11.08 -13.61
CA VAL A 118 18.57 -11.38 -14.49
C VAL A 118 17.28 -11.09 -13.74
N ILE A 119 16.37 -10.37 -14.39
CA ILE A 119 15.03 -10.10 -13.88
C ILE A 119 14.12 -11.20 -14.41
N ARG A 120 13.55 -11.96 -13.49
CA ARG A 120 12.61 -13.03 -13.78
C ARG A 120 11.22 -12.61 -13.33
N GLU A 121 10.23 -13.07 -14.04
CA GLU A 121 8.83 -12.97 -13.63
C GLU A 121 8.32 -14.36 -13.35
N SER A 122 7.66 -14.51 -12.21
CA SER A 122 6.95 -15.73 -11.86
C SER A 122 5.53 -15.35 -11.50
N GLU A 123 4.57 -16.12 -12.03
CA GLU A 123 3.22 -16.10 -11.53
C GLU A 123 3.15 -16.96 -10.27
N GLN A 124 2.84 -16.34 -9.15
CA GLN A 124 2.61 -17.04 -7.89
C GLN A 124 1.13 -16.98 -7.55
N ILE A 125 0.61 -18.12 -7.14
CA ILE A 125 -0.74 -18.21 -6.62
C ILE A 125 -0.67 -17.97 -5.13
N GLU A 126 -1.26 -16.86 -4.69
CA GLU A 126 -1.43 -16.55 -3.29
C GLU A 126 -2.88 -16.81 -2.88
N THR A 127 -3.03 -17.58 -1.81
CA THR A 127 -4.32 -17.83 -1.19
C THR A 127 -4.65 -16.68 -0.25
N VAL A 128 -5.52 -15.77 -0.69
CA VAL A 128 -5.87 -14.56 0.05
C VAL A 128 -7.34 -14.54 0.45
N THR A 129 -7.65 -13.91 1.57
CA THR A 129 -9.04 -13.68 1.97
C THR A 129 -9.66 -12.52 1.16
N PRO A 130 -10.98 -12.47 0.99
CA PRO A 130 -11.67 -11.29 0.44
C PRO A 130 -11.26 -9.95 1.06
N GLU A 131 -11.01 -9.89 2.38
CA GLU A 131 -10.53 -8.68 3.08
C GLU A 131 -9.20 -8.19 2.53
N LYS A 132 -8.28 -9.13 2.26
CA LYS A 132 -6.93 -8.83 1.82
C LYS A 132 -6.95 -8.28 0.40
N ILE A 133 -7.80 -8.83 -0.47
CA ILE A 133 -8.02 -8.32 -1.82
C ILE A 133 -8.53 -6.87 -1.78
N ILE A 134 -9.51 -6.59 -0.91
CA ILE A 134 -10.03 -5.23 -0.72
C ILE A 134 -8.92 -4.28 -0.24
N ALA A 135 -8.14 -4.72 0.75
CA ALA A 135 -7.05 -3.96 1.34
C ALA A 135 -5.94 -3.63 0.33
N GLU A 136 -5.44 -4.62 -0.40
CA GLU A 136 -4.43 -4.46 -1.46
C GLU A 136 -4.93 -3.67 -2.68
N SER A 137 -6.26 -3.50 -2.78
CA SER A 137 -6.89 -2.67 -3.80
C SER A 137 -7.16 -1.25 -3.33
N GLY A 138 -6.76 -0.87 -2.11
CA GLY A 138 -7.03 0.46 -1.55
C GLY A 138 -8.53 0.72 -1.34
N GLY A 139 -9.36 -0.32 -1.31
CA GLY A 139 -10.81 -0.20 -1.31
C GLY A 139 -11.43 0.05 -2.69
N ASP A 140 -10.63 0.19 -3.76
CA ASP A 140 -11.13 0.32 -5.13
C ASP A 140 -11.73 -1.00 -5.59
N LEU A 141 -13.06 -1.01 -5.77
CA LEU A 141 -13.82 -2.17 -6.19
C LEU A 141 -13.75 -2.42 -7.71
N ASP A 142 -13.31 -1.43 -8.48
CA ASP A 142 -13.25 -1.49 -9.93
C ASP A 142 -11.81 -1.81 -10.41
N LYS A 143 -10.83 -1.85 -9.49
CA LYS A 143 -9.48 -2.37 -9.73
C LYS A 143 -9.54 -3.81 -10.25
N ILE A 144 -8.80 -4.09 -11.31
CA ILE A 144 -8.70 -5.44 -11.90
C ILE A 144 -7.69 -6.27 -11.10
N VAL A 145 -8.08 -7.49 -10.77
CA VAL A 145 -7.25 -8.50 -10.12
C VAL A 145 -7.31 -9.80 -10.92
N LYS A 146 -6.20 -10.55 -10.94
CA LYS A 146 -6.15 -11.89 -11.56
C LYS A 146 -6.46 -12.93 -10.51
N ILE A 147 -7.48 -13.77 -10.73
CA ILE A 147 -7.80 -14.90 -9.86
C ILE A 147 -7.63 -16.20 -10.62
N LEU A 148 -7.28 -17.26 -9.89
CA LEU A 148 -7.32 -18.63 -10.40
C LEU A 148 -8.62 -19.29 -9.96
N ASP A 149 -9.47 -19.62 -10.93
CA ASP A 149 -10.73 -20.35 -10.71
C ASP A 149 -10.69 -21.70 -11.44
N GLY A 150 -10.51 -22.78 -10.69
CA GLY A 150 -10.16 -24.08 -11.26
C GLY A 150 -8.78 -24.02 -11.94
N ASP A 151 -8.75 -24.29 -13.24
CA ASP A 151 -7.54 -24.25 -14.08
C ASP A 151 -7.45 -22.99 -14.96
N GLU A 152 -8.38 -22.04 -14.82
CA GLU A 152 -8.43 -20.82 -15.63
C GLU A 152 -8.06 -19.58 -14.81
N VAL A 153 -7.21 -18.72 -15.40
CA VAL A 153 -6.88 -17.39 -14.86
C VAL A 153 -7.89 -16.38 -15.41
N LEU A 154 -8.62 -15.73 -14.50
CA LEU A 154 -9.63 -14.72 -14.83
C LEU A 154 -9.17 -13.34 -14.38
N GLU A 155 -9.26 -12.35 -15.26
CA GLU A 155 -9.11 -10.93 -14.93
C GLU A 155 -10.48 -10.34 -14.61
N LEU A 156 -10.72 -10.04 -13.34
CA LEU A 156 -11.99 -9.55 -12.84
C LEU A 156 -11.77 -8.30 -11.99
N THR A 157 -12.78 -7.43 -11.94
CA THR A 157 -12.79 -6.37 -10.93
C THR A 157 -12.90 -6.97 -9.53
N VAL A 158 -12.34 -6.29 -8.52
CA VAL A 158 -12.49 -6.69 -7.11
C VAL A 158 -13.96 -6.92 -6.75
N ARG A 159 -14.87 -6.09 -7.27
CA ARG A 159 -16.31 -6.25 -7.08
C ARG A 159 -16.83 -7.60 -7.57
N GLU A 160 -16.48 -7.97 -8.80
CA GLU A 160 -16.89 -9.24 -9.41
C GLU A 160 -16.33 -10.43 -8.64
N VAL A 161 -15.07 -10.35 -8.20
CA VAL A 161 -14.46 -11.35 -7.32
C VAL A 161 -15.29 -11.48 -6.04
N LEU A 162 -15.55 -10.39 -5.31
CA LEU A 162 -16.31 -10.44 -4.06
C LEU A 162 -17.73 -10.98 -4.24
N GLN A 163 -18.40 -10.64 -5.35
CA GLN A 163 -19.73 -11.18 -5.67
C GLN A 163 -19.69 -12.68 -5.95
N ARG A 164 -18.67 -13.15 -6.68
CA ARG A 164 -18.48 -14.57 -7.01
C ARG A 164 -18.28 -15.42 -5.76
N TYR A 165 -17.52 -14.91 -4.79
CA TYR A 165 -17.24 -15.61 -3.52
C TYR A 165 -18.20 -15.24 -2.37
N ALA A 166 -19.27 -14.47 -2.63
CA ALA A 166 -20.21 -14.01 -1.60
C ALA A 166 -20.93 -15.14 -0.84
N ALA A 167 -21.12 -16.29 -1.49
CA ALA A 167 -21.78 -17.45 -0.89
C ALA A 167 -20.96 -18.06 0.27
N ASN A 168 -19.63 -18.04 0.12
CA ASN A 168 -18.66 -18.60 1.07
C ASN A 168 -17.58 -17.55 1.35
N PRO A 169 -17.87 -16.52 2.16
CA PRO A 169 -17.04 -15.33 2.20
C PRO A 169 -15.76 -15.52 3.04
N ASP A 170 -15.64 -16.64 3.74
CA ASP A 170 -14.41 -17.04 4.44
C ASP A 170 -13.60 -18.05 3.60
N GLN A 171 -14.10 -18.42 2.42
CA GLN A 171 -13.35 -19.22 1.48
C GLN A 171 -12.18 -18.38 0.96
N PRO A 172 -10.95 -18.90 1.05
CA PRO A 172 -9.81 -18.23 0.46
C PRO A 172 -9.95 -18.18 -1.07
N ILE A 173 -9.44 -17.11 -1.66
CA ILE A 173 -9.40 -16.87 -3.09
C ILE A 173 -7.96 -17.01 -3.55
N SER A 174 -7.75 -17.81 -4.58
CA SER A 174 -6.45 -17.92 -5.24
C SER A 174 -6.25 -16.71 -6.16
N VAL A 175 -5.38 -15.79 -5.78
CA VAL A 175 -4.99 -14.63 -6.58
C VAL A 175 -3.68 -14.93 -7.28
N VAL A 176 -3.60 -14.67 -8.57
CA VAL A 176 -2.37 -14.80 -9.36
C VAL A 176 -1.63 -13.47 -9.31
N LYS A 177 -0.47 -13.46 -8.65
CA LYS A 177 0.42 -12.30 -8.60
C LYS A 177 1.60 -12.53 -9.53
N THR A 178 1.87 -11.56 -10.39
CA THR A 178 3.12 -11.53 -11.15
C THR A 178 4.19 -10.89 -10.28
N ILE A 179 5.15 -11.69 -9.84
CA ILE A 179 6.24 -11.23 -8.98
C ILE A 179 7.50 -11.15 -9.82
N GLN A 180 8.20 -10.05 -9.68
CA GLN A 180 9.55 -9.88 -10.22
C GLN A 180 10.57 -10.29 -9.18
N TYR A 181 11.48 -11.20 -9.54
CA TYR A 181 12.62 -11.53 -8.70
C TYR A 181 13.94 -11.39 -9.46
N PHE A 182 15.01 -11.19 -8.70
CA PHE A 182 16.32 -10.84 -9.21
C PHE A 182 17.29 -11.99 -8.95
N GLU A 183 17.84 -12.55 -10.01
CA GLU A 183 18.75 -13.69 -9.97
C GLU A 183 20.15 -13.21 -10.36
N ILE A 184 21.10 -13.29 -9.43
CA ILE A 184 22.51 -13.02 -9.72
C ILE A 184 23.09 -14.24 -10.43
N THR A 185 23.61 -14.04 -11.63
CA THR A 185 24.21 -15.09 -12.46
C THR A 185 25.33 -14.48 -13.32
N THR A 186 25.81 -15.24 -14.30
CA THR A 186 26.86 -14.85 -15.23
C THR A 186 26.47 -15.23 -16.68
N PRO A 187 26.99 -14.52 -17.70
CA PRO A 187 26.78 -14.94 -19.10
C PRO A 187 27.18 -16.39 -19.37
N GLY A 188 28.22 -16.90 -18.69
CA GLY A 188 28.69 -18.28 -18.82
C GLY A 188 27.72 -19.31 -18.26
N GLU A 189 27.01 -18.98 -17.17
CA GLU A 189 25.95 -19.82 -16.58
C GLU A 189 24.69 -19.80 -17.44
N ILE A 190 24.24 -18.62 -17.91
CA ILE A 190 23.10 -18.48 -18.82
C ILE A 190 23.31 -19.28 -20.11
N ALA A 191 24.52 -19.27 -20.67
CA ALA A 191 24.84 -20.03 -21.88
C ALA A 191 24.79 -21.56 -21.69
N GLN A 192 24.90 -22.05 -20.45
CA GLN A 192 24.83 -23.46 -20.11
C GLN A 192 23.43 -23.90 -19.67
N ASP A 193 22.53 -22.95 -19.38
CA ASP A 193 21.16 -23.22 -18.99
C ASP A 193 20.34 -23.75 -20.18
N LYS A 194 20.06 -25.05 -20.15
CA LYS A 194 19.29 -25.75 -21.19
C LYS A 194 17.80 -25.44 -21.15
N THR A 195 17.32 -24.79 -20.10
CA THR A 195 15.90 -24.41 -19.97
C THR A 195 15.58 -23.13 -20.75
N LEU A 196 16.60 -22.32 -21.06
CA LEU A 196 16.44 -21.07 -21.81
C LEU A 196 16.63 -21.30 -23.31
N ALA A 197 15.68 -20.82 -24.11
CA ALA A 197 15.84 -20.85 -25.56
C ALA A 197 16.91 -19.80 -25.99
N PRO A 198 17.75 -20.07 -27.00
CA PRO A 198 18.84 -19.16 -27.38
C PRO A 198 18.40 -17.75 -27.74
N ASP A 199 17.20 -17.60 -28.30
CA ASP A 199 16.62 -16.33 -28.71
C ASP A 199 15.50 -15.86 -27.74
N GLN A 200 15.40 -16.47 -26.54
CA GLN A 200 14.49 -16.02 -25.49
C GLN A 200 14.90 -14.62 -25.01
N GLU A 201 13.94 -13.70 -24.94
CA GLU A 201 14.20 -12.37 -24.39
C GLU A 201 14.49 -12.48 -22.89
N LEU A 202 15.59 -11.84 -22.47
CA LEU A 202 16.00 -11.71 -21.09
C LEU A 202 16.07 -10.22 -20.73
N ARG A 203 15.59 -9.90 -19.54
CA ARG A 203 15.77 -8.61 -18.88
C ARG A 203 16.95 -8.73 -17.93
N ILE A 204 18.02 -7.97 -18.16
CA ILE A 204 19.24 -8.05 -17.35
C ILE A 204 19.69 -6.69 -16.85
N ILE A 205 20.55 -6.68 -15.85
CA ILE A 205 21.23 -5.49 -15.34
C ILE A 205 22.73 -5.77 -15.32
N ILE A 206 23.51 -4.89 -15.94
CA ILE A 206 24.98 -4.95 -15.99
C ILE A 206 25.55 -3.83 -15.09
N LYS A 207 26.46 -4.18 -14.17
CA LYS A 207 26.98 -3.38 -13.02
C LYS A 207 27.56 -1.98 -13.35
N PRO A 208 27.72 -1.05 -12.35
CA PRO A 208 28.07 -1.27 -10.93
C PRO A 208 26.93 -1.10 -9.91
N TYR A 209 27.19 -1.63 -8.71
CA TYR A 209 26.32 -1.73 -7.53
C TYR A 209 25.36 -0.54 -7.31
N HIS A 210 24.06 -0.77 -7.53
CA HIS A 210 22.98 0.04 -6.99
C HIS A 210 22.46 -0.65 -5.72
N LEU A 211 21.83 0.09 -4.79
CA LEU A 211 20.97 -0.59 -3.80
C LEU A 211 19.87 -1.28 -4.62
N GLU A 212 19.94 -2.59 -4.77
CA GLU A 212 18.94 -3.37 -5.53
C GLU A 212 17.60 -3.38 -4.78
N ALA A 213 17.69 -3.29 -3.46
CA ALA A 213 16.58 -3.12 -2.56
C ALA A 213 17.02 -2.40 -1.27
N ALA A 214 16.05 -1.78 -0.59
CA ALA A 214 16.19 -1.32 0.79
C ALA A 214 14.85 -1.41 1.50
N THR A 215 14.90 -1.57 2.81
CA THR A 215 13.73 -1.36 3.68
C THR A 215 13.34 0.12 3.71
N ILE A 216 12.07 0.42 4.03
CA ILE A 216 11.65 1.80 4.30
C ILE A 216 12.49 2.43 5.41
N ALA A 217 12.80 1.65 6.45
CA ALA A 217 13.71 2.02 7.52
C ALA A 217 15.05 2.52 6.99
N GLU A 218 15.72 1.76 6.12
CA GLU A 218 17.02 2.10 5.53
C GLU A 218 16.96 3.33 4.63
N LEU A 219 15.89 3.50 3.86
CA LEU A 219 15.67 4.71 3.06
C LEU A 219 15.55 5.96 3.94
N LEU A 220 14.91 5.83 5.11
CA LEU A 220 14.66 6.93 6.05
C LEU A 220 15.79 7.15 7.07
N MET A 221 16.75 6.23 7.22
CA MET A 221 17.82 6.29 8.25
C MET A 221 18.62 7.59 8.26
N ARG A 222 18.72 8.29 7.13
CA ARG A 222 19.47 9.56 7.01
C ARG A 222 18.68 10.78 7.48
N GLU A 223 17.39 10.63 7.75
CA GLU A 223 16.46 11.77 7.89
C GLU A 223 15.94 12.00 9.32
N GLY A 224 16.28 11.11 10.27
CA GLY A 224 15.95 11.28 11.68
C GLY A 224 15.25 10.07 12.29
N LYS A 225 14.72 10.26 13.50
CA LYS A 225 13.97 9.22 14.22
C LYS A 225 12.52 9.22 13.73
N TYR A 226 12.06 8.10 13.22
CA TYR A 226 10.64 7.80 13.00
C TYR A 226 10.13 6.87 14.11
N ASN A 227 8.83 6.85 14.35
CA ASN A 227 8.23 5.90 15.27
C ASN A 227 8.33 4.49 14.67
N PRO A 228 8.88 3.48 15.37
CA PRO A 228 9.02 2.13 14.85
C PRO A 228 7.68 1.47 14.49
N ASP A 229 6.58 1.94 15.07
CA ASP A 229 5.22 1.46 14.80
C ASP A 229 4.48 2.29 13.74
N SER A 230 5.16 3.25 13.10
CA SER A 230 4.59 4.06 12.01
C SER A 230 4.22 3.23 10.81
N ILE A 231 3.14 3.65 10.15
CA ILE A 231 2.69 3.11 8.88
C ILE A 231 3.11 4.09 7.79
N PHE A 232 3.68 3.58 6.71
CA PHE A 232 4.11 4.40 5.59
C PHE A 232 3.24 4.12 4.38
N TYR A 233 2.70 5.16 3.77
CA TYR A 233 2.18 5.07 2.42
C TYR A 233 3.32 5.36 1.45
N VAL A 234 3.60 4.38 0.58
CA VAL A 234 4.69 4.43 -0.40
C VAL A 234 4.08 4.37 -1.77
N ARG A 235 4.30 5.43 -2.55
CA ARG A 235 3.68 5.58 -3.88
C ARG A 235 4.68 6.08 -4.91
N THR A 236 4.71 5.45 -6.08
CA THR A 236 5.45 5.95 -7.25
C THR A 236 4.86 7.28 -7.70
N VAL A 237 5.73 8.23 -8.07
CA VAL A 237 5.32 9.44 -8.79
C VAL A 237 5.00 9.09 -10.25
N ARG A 238 3.76 9.38 -10.66
CA ARG A 238 3.19 9.15 -11.99
C ARG A 238 3.10 10.47 -12.75
N ASP A 239 3.01 10.40 -14.08
CA ASP A 239 2.88 11.59 -14.94
C ASP A 239 1.59 12.38 -14.67
N THR A 240 0.59 11.73 -14.05
CA THR A 240 -0.68 12.34 -13.64
C THR A 240 -0.58 13.18 -12.35
N ASP A 241 0.52 13.09 -11.60
CA ASP A 241 0.69 13.77 -10.31
C ASP A 241 1.13 15.24 -10.46
N ASN A 242 0.37 15.99 -11.26
CA ASN A 242 0.67 17.39 -11.61
C ASN A 242 0.52 18.38 -10.43
N GLN A 243 -0.12 17.97 -9.34
CA GLN A 243 -0.29 18.73 -8.10
C GLN A 243 0.79 18.42 -7.04
N GLY A 244 1.87 17.74 -7.43
CA GLY A 244 2.97 17.45 -6.51
C GLY A 244 2.59 16.46 -5.41
N ILE A 245 3.34 16.47 -4.31
CA ILE A 245 3.04 15.60 -3.16
C ILE A 245 1.67 15.92 -2.55
N TRP A 246 1.26 17.20 -2.59
CA TRP A 246 -0.07 17.60 -2.14
C TRP A 246 -1.16 16.82 -2.87
N GLY A 247 -1.10 16.77 -4.20
CA GLY A 247 -2.04 16.01 -5.02
C GLY A 247 -1.97 14.52 -4.74
N ILE A 248 -0.78 13.97 -4.53
CA ILE A 248 -0.59 12.56 -4.20
C ILE A 248 -1.26 12.18 -2.88
N ILE A 249 -1.10 13.01 -1.84
CA ILE A 249 -1.72 12.79 -0.53
C ILE A 249 -3.23 13.05 -0.63
N HIS A 250 -3.62 14.13 -1.30
CA HIS A 250 -5.02 14.46 -1.52
C HIS A 250 -5.72 13.31 -2.24
N ASP A 251 -5.18 12.83 -3.35
CA ASP A 251 -5.73 11.70 -4.10
C ASP A 251 -5.66 10.42 -3.28
N GLY A 252 -4.58 10.15 -2.56
CA GLY A 252 -4.48 8.98 -1.68
C GLY A 252 -5.54 8.99 -0.57
N ILE A 253 -5.85 10.16 0.00
CA ILE A 253 -6.90 10.30 1.03
C ILE A 253 -8.29 10.33 0.38
N MET A 254 -8.52 11.13 -0.66
CA MET A 254 -9.82 11.28 -1.32
C MET A 254 -10.23 10.01 -2.06
N THR A 255 -9.31 9.37 -2.78
CA THR A 255 -9.59 8.11 -3.48
C THR A 255 -9.92 7.03 -2.44
N ASN A 256 -9.06 6.83 -1.44
CA ASN A 256 -9.28 5.73 -0.49
C ASN A 256 -10.43 5.97 0.51
N PHE A 257 -10.71 7.23 0.90
CA PHE A 257 -11.75 7.54 1.89
C PHE A 257 -13.06 8.12 1.31
N ALA A 258 -13.00 8.93 0.24
CA ALA A 258 -14.19 9.55 -0.37
C ALA A 258 -14.85 8.66 -1.45
N GLN A 259 -14.09 7.87 -2.22
CA GLN A 259 -14.70 6.84 -3.08
C GLN A 259 -15.32 5.71 -2.24
N GLY A 260 -14.80 5.55 -1.03
CA GLY A 260 -15.33 4.74 0.04
C GLY A 260 -14.58 3.44 0.19
N MET A 261 -14.34 3.09 1.44
CA MET A 261 -13.67 1.87 1.81
C MET A 261 -14.69 0.74 1.80
N ALA A 262 -14.51 -0.24 0.93
CA ALA A 262 -15.27 -1.48 1.04
C ALA A 262 -14.90 -2.17 2.36
N ILE A 263 -15.89 -2.41 3.22
CA ILE A 263 -15.69 -3.16 4.46
C ILE A 263 -16.70 -4.30 4.44
N ARG A 264 -16.19 -5.54 4.51
CA ARG A 264 -17.02 -6.73 4.64
C ARG A 264 -17.44 -6.91 6.11
N ARG A 265 -18.74 -7.07 6.35
CA ARG A 265 -19.35 -7.44 7.64
C ARG A 265 -20.12 -8.75 7.45
N GLY A 266 -19.50 -9.87 7.79
CA GLY A 266 -20.08 -11.19 7.53
C GLY A 266 -20.24 -11.47 6.02
N LYS A 267 -21.48 -11.57 5.53
CA LYS A 267 -21.79 -11.76 4.10
C LYS A 267 -22.00 -10.44 3.34
N GLU A 268 -22.11 -9.32 4.03
CA GLU A 268 -22.39 -8.02 3.40
C GLU A 268 -21.09 -7.27 3.14
N VAL A 269 -20.87 -6.83 1.89
CA VAL A 269 -19.82 -5.88 1.55
C VAL A 269 -20.47 -4.52 1.40
N ASN A 270 -20.17 -3.61 2.32
CA ASN A 270 -20.68 -2.25 2.27
C ASN A 270 -19.51 -1.29 2.03
N THR A 271 -19.67 -0.39 1.06
CA THR A 271 -18.72 0.70 0.83
C THR A 271 -19.04 1.84 1.79
N TYR A 272 -18.16 2.07 2.76
CA TYR A 272 -18.26 3.18 3.70
C TYR A 272 -17.54 4.37 3.11
N LYS A 273 -18.30 5.38 2.75
CA LYS A 273 -17.79 6.65 2.26
C LYS A 273 -17.73 7.62 3.41
N ILE A 274 -16.61 8.32 3.53
CA ILE A 274 -16.60 9.56 4.29
C ILE A 274 -17.15 10.62 3.34
N ASP A 275 -18.21 11.31 3.75
CA ASP A 275 -18.61 12.53 3.06
C ASP A 275 -17.56 13.58 3.40
N ILE A 276 -16.62 13.78 2.48
CA ILE A 276 -15.63 14.85 2.55
C ILE A 276 -16.21 16.00 1.73
N PRO A 277 -16.63 17.11 2.37
CA PRO A 277 -17.15 18.27 1.66
C PRO A 277 -16.20 18.72 0.56
N ARG A 278 -16.73 19.23 -0.56
CA ARG A 278 -15.91 19.67 -1.70
C ARG A 278 -14.97 20.83 -1.36
N ASP A 279 -15.31 21.59 -0.33
CA ASP A 279 -14.56 22.71 0.23
C ASP A 279 -13.78 22.30 1.48
N ALA A 280 -13.67 20.99 1.77
CA ALA A 280 -13.03 20.51 2.99
C ALA A 280 -11.54 20.83 3.04
N ASP A 281 -10.88 21.06 1.92
CA ASP A 281 -9.48 21.50 1.80
C ASP A 281 -9.33 23.02 1.53
N GLU A 282 -10.45 23.73 1.30
CA GLU A 282 -10.47 25.17 1.03
C GLU A 282 -10.22 26.02 2.28
N LEU A 283 -9.91 27.30 2.06
CA LEU A 283 -9.83 28.27 3.14
C LEU A 283 -11.22 28.49 3.76
N LEU A 284 -11.26 28.48 5.09
CA LEU A 284 -12.45 28.86 5.85
C LEU A 284 -12.75 30.36 5.62
N ARG A 285 -13.94 30.80 6.05
CA ARG A 285 -14.40 32.19 5.87
C ARG A 285 -13.49 33.24 6.49
N ASP A 286 -12.72 32.84 7.50
CA ASP A 286 -11.71 33.66 8.18
C ASP A 286 -10.33 33.60 7.50
N GLN A 287 -10.25 33.03 6.30
CA GLN A 287 -9.02 32.76 5.53
C GLN A 287 -8.06 31.77 6.21
N SER A 288 -8.49 31.07 7.26
CA SER A 288 -7.68 30.01 7.86
C SER A 288 -7.82 28.71 7.06
N SER A 289 -6.74 27.92 6.97
CA SER A 289 -6.79 26.63 6.29
C SER A 289 -7.72 25.65 7.03
N SER A 290 -8.50 24.89 6.28
CA SER A 290 -9.34 23.83 6.82
C SER A 290 -8.54 22.73 7.51
N PHE A 291 -9.22 21.85 8.26
CA PHE A 291 -8.58 20.71 8.91
C PHE A 291 -7.86 19.80 7.90
N LEU A 292 -8.55 19.40 6.84
CA LEU A 292 -7.99 18.54 5.80
C LEU A 292 -6.86 19.25 5.05
N GLY A 293 -7.02 20.55 4.73
CA GLY A 293 -5.97 21.33 4.09
C GLY A 293 -4.71 21.42 4.97
N LYS A 294 -4.85 21.67 6.27
CA LYS A 294 -3.73 21.67 7.24
C LYS A 294 -3.07 20.30 7.34
N LEU A 295 -3.86 19.24 7.35
CA LEU A 295 -3.37 17.87 7.41
C LEU A 295 -2.56 17.53 6.16
N ILE A 296 -3.12 17.73 4.97
CA ILE A 296 -2.45 17.45 3.69
C ILE A 296 -1.18 18.28 3.59
N HIS A 297 -1.24 19.58 3.92
CA HIS A 297 -0.07 20.45 3.94
C HIS A 297 1.03 19.93 4.88
N ARG A 298 0.66 19.54 6.11
CA ARG A 298 1.62 18.99 7.07
C ARG A 298 2.24 17.70 6.57
N LYS A 299 1.42 16.73 6.15
CA LYS A 299 1.90 15.45 5.63
C LYS A 299 2.77 15.64 4.38
N ALA A 300 2.43 16.57 3.49
CA ALA A 300 3.25 16.91 2.33
C ALA A 300 4.62 17.48 2.72
N ALA A 301 4.67 18.37 3.71
CA ALA A 301 5.91 18.94 4.23
C ALA A 301 6.78 17.91 4.97
N GLU A 302 6.15 16.91 5.59
CA GLU A 302 6.81 15.82 6.31
C GLU A 302 7.13 14.61 5.42
N SER A 303 6.72 14.66 4.15
CA SER A 303 6.96 13.57 3.19
C SER A 303 8.42 13.49 2.78
N HIS A 304 8.82 12.28 2.40
CA HIS A 304 10.11 12.03 1.80
C HIS A 304 9.95 11.62 0.34
N VAL A 305 10.87 12.07 -0.51
CA VAL A 305 10.91 11.68 -1.92
C VAL A 305 12.23 10.98 -2.19
N TYR A 306 12.18 9.72 -2.58
CA TYR A 306 13.40 8.98 -2.94
C TYR A 306 13.48 8.82 -4.46
N ASN A 307 14.52 9.41 -5.06
CA ASN A 307 14.82 9.25 -6.47
C ASN A 307 15.73 8.02 -6.65
N PHE A 308 15.15 6.92 -7.12
CA PHE A 308 15.83 5.64 -7.25
C PHE A 308 16.74 5.57 -8.49
N LYS A 309 16.58 6.46 -9.48
CA LYS A 309 17.56 6.63 -10.58
C LYS A 309 18.84 7.33 -10.10
N LYS A 310 18.73 8.31 -9.22
CA LYS A 310 19.84 9.13 -8.72
C LYS A 310 20.38 8.68 -7.36
N ASN A 311 19.76 7.67 -6.75
CA ASN A 311 20.05 7.17 -5.40
C ASN A 311 20.12 8.30 -4.37
N ARG A 312 19.09 9.16 -4.36
CA ARG A 312 19.07 10.40 -3.58
C ARG A 312 17.71 10.61 -2.91
N MET A 313 17.74 11.01 -1.65
CA MET A 313 16.58 11.55 -0.96
C MET A 313 16.38 13.04 -1.28
N GLY A 314 15.12 13.44 -1.40
CA GLY A 314 14.63 14.80 -1.54
C GLY A 314 13.48 15.04 -0.58
N LYS A 315 13.24 16.32 -0.28
CA LYS A 315 12.17 16.77 0.62
C LYS A 315 11.36 17.92 0.03
N ASN A 316 11.56 18.26 -1.24
CA ASN A 316 10.85 19.39 -1.82
C ASN A 316 9.48 18.89 -2.31
N PRO A 317 8.37 19.26 -1.65
CA PRO A 317 7.04 18.80 -2.04
C PRO A 317 6.59 19.31 -3.41
N ASP A 318 7.21 20.40 -3.88
CA ASP A 318 6.87 21.06 -5.14
C ASP A 318 7.71 20.58 -6.32
N GLN A 319 8.69 19.69 -6.07
CA GLN A 319 9.62 19.21 -7.09
C GLN A 319 9.71 17.70 -7.07
N ILE A 320 8.79 17.06 -7.81
CA ILE A 320 8.77 15.62 -8.03
C ILE A 320 8.96 15.29 -9.52
N THR A 321 9.53 14.12 -9.79
CA THR A 321 9.88 13.66 -11.12
C THR A 321 9.26 12.30 -11.39
N PRO A 322 8.23 12.22 -12.26
CA PRO A 322 7.59 10.97 -12.61
C PRO A 322 8.54 9.87 -13.13
N GLY A 323 8.17 8.61 -12.87
CA GLY A 323 8.85 7.42 -13.38
C GLY A 323 10.26 7.17 -12.83
N GLN A 324 10.66 7.90 -11.79
CA GLN A 324 11.97 7.73 -11.14
C GLN A 324 12.00 8.03 -9.64
N GLU A 325 10.85 8.39 -9.08
CA GLU A 325 10.71 8.77 -7.68
C GLU A 325 9.57 8.02 -7.02
N ILE A 326 9.78 7.68 -5.75
CA ILE A 326 8.73 7.27 -4.82
C ILE A 326 8.56 8.36 -3.76
N VAL A 327 7.31 8.57 -3.35
CA VAL A 327 6.97 9.38 -2.17
C VAL A 327 6.70 8.42 -1.01
N ILE A 328 7.31 8.71 0.14
CA ILE A 328 7.12 7.98 1.39
C ILE A 328 6.46 8.94 2.38
N ILE A 329 5.22 8.66 2.74
CA ILE A 329 4.39 9.48 3.63
C ILE A 329 4.15 8.71 4.91
N ASN A 330 4.53 9.27 6.05
CA ASN A 330 4.20 8.71 7.35
C ASN A 330 2.73 8.98 7.67
N PHE A 331 1.96 7.95 8.01
CA PHE A 331 0.58 8.06 8.48
C PHE A 331 0.52 7.88 9.99
#